data_AF-A0A950KKE2-F1
#
_entry.id   AF-A0A950KKE2-F1
#
_cell.length_a   1.000
_cell.length_b   1.000
_cell.length_c   1.000
_cell.angle_alpha   90.00
_cell.angle_beta   90.00
_cell.angle_gamma   90.00
#
_symmetry.space_group_name_H-M   'P 1'
#
loop_
_entity.id
_entity.type
_entity.pdbx_description
1 polymer ?
#
loop_
_entity_poly.entity_id
_entity_poly.type
_entity_poly.pdbx_seq_one_letter_code
_entity_poly.pdbx_strand_id
1 'polypeptide(L)' 'MDRLPPTVVIENIQPSIEGGRYPVKRVAGESLMISADILKEGHDVTAAVLKWRPQG' A
#
# COMPACT_ATOMS: atom_id res chain seq x y z
N MET A 1 3.14 -27.68 -1.12
CA MET A 1 2.16 -27.01 -0.24
C MET A 1 1.84 -25.68 -0.88
N ASP A 2 0.88 -25.67 -1.82
CA ASP A 2 0.44 -24.46 -2.48
C ASP A 2 -0.23 -23.55 -1.47
N ARG A 3 0.43 -22.44 -1.15
CA ARG A 3 -0.23 -21.34 -0.46
C ARG A 3 -1.25 -20.78 -1.44
N LEU A 4 -2.54 -20.99 -1.15
CA LEU A 4 -3.61 -20.30 -1.87
C LEU A 4 -3.20 -18.81 -1.99
N PRO A 5 -3.32 -18.21 -3.19
CA PRO A 5 -2.99 -16.80 -3.35
C PRO A 5 -3.79 -16.00 -2.32
N PRO A 6 -3.20 -14.92 -1.76
CA PRO A 6 -3.92 -14.09 -0.82
C PRO A 6 -5.24 -13.66 -1.48
N THR A 7 -6.36 -13.79 -0.76
CA THR A 7 -7.71 -13.45 -1.26
C THR A 7 -7.80 -11.99 -1.74
N VAL A 8 -6.81 -11.17 -1.34
CA VAL A 8 -6.62 -9.79 -1.77
C VAL A 8 -5.16 -9.59 -2.20
N VAL A 9 -4.97 -9.04 -3.40
CA VAL A 9 -3.68 -8.56 -3.93
C VAL A 9 -3.62 -7.05 -3.70
N ILE A 10 -2.48 -6.57 -3.20
CA ILE A 10 -2.18 -5.14 -3.05
C ILE A 10 -0.90 -4.87 -3.81
N GLU A 11 -0.95 -4.02 -4.82
CA GLU A 11 0.18 -3.73 -5.70
C GLU A 11 0.22 -2.25 -6.11
N ASN A 12 1.25 -1.90 -6.90
CA ASN A 12 1.44 -0.54 -7.42
C ASN A 12 1.30 0.56 -6.33
N ILE A 13 1.92 0.33 -5.17
CA ILE A 13 1.90 1.29 -4.06
C ILE A 13 2.64 2.55 -4.49
N GLN A 14 1.98 3.71 -4.38
CA GLN A 14 2.54 5.00 -4.72
C GLN A 14 2.39 6.00 -3.55
N PRO A 15 3.35 6.93 -3.41
CA PRO A 15 4.62 7.01 -4.15
C PRO A 15 5.62 5.92 -3.70
N SER A 16 6.37 5.37 -4.65
CA SER A 16 7.44 4.39 -4.39
C SER A 16 8.69 4.72 -5.19
N ILE A 17 9.86 4.67 -4.54
CA ILE A 17 11.16 4.92 -5.15
C ILE A 17 11.93 3.60 -5.21
N GLU A 18 12.24 3.14 -6.43
CA GLU A 18 12.89 1.84 -6.69
C GLU A 18 12.24 0.68 -5.92
N GLY A 19 10.91 0.57 -5.99
CA GLY A 19 10.17 -0.51 -5.33
C GLY A 19 10.25 -0.45 -3.79
N GLY A 20 10.46 0.74 -3.22
CA GLY A 20 10.59 0.96 -1.78
C GLY A 20 12.01 0.83 -1.25
N ARG A 21 13.01 0.68 -2.14
CA ARG A 21 14.42 0.65 -1.73
C ARG A 21 14.85 1.94 -1.04
N TYR A 22 14.27 3.06 -1.44
CA TYR A 22 14.55 4.37 -0.85
C TYR A 22 13.29 5.01 -0.28
N PRO A 23 13.42 5.77 0.84
CA PRO A 23 12.29 6.49 1.42
C PRO A 23 11.84 7.64 0.51
N VAL A 24 10.53 7.85 0.47
CA VAL A 24 9.94 9.04 -0.16
C VAL A 24 10.29 10.26 0.69
N LYS A 25 10.83 11.30 0.05
CA LYS A 25 11.06 12.60 0.70
C LYS A 25 9.73 13.35 0.82
N ARG A 26 9.50 13.99 1.96
CA ARG A 26 8.34 14.86 2.23
C ARG A 26 8.75 16.01 3.15
N VAL A 27 7.98 17.09 3.17
CA VAL A 27 8.15 18.17 4.14
C VAL A 27 7.34 17.87 5.40
N ALA A 28 7.85 18.29 6.56
CA ALA A 28 7.13 18.15 7.81
C ALA A 28 5.87 19.02 7.81
N GLY A 29 4.74 18.45 8.24
CA GLY A 29 3.44 19.14 8.27
C GLY A 29 2.64 19.09 6.97
N GLU A 30 3.25 18.70 5.85
CA GLU A 30 2.52 18.54 4.59
C GLU A 30 1.81 17.18 4.51
N SER A 31 0.66 17.16 3.82
CA SER A 31 -0.06 15.94 3.51
C SER A 31 0.69 15.13 2.46
N LEU A 32 0.62 13.80 2.58
CA LEU A 32 1.18 12.87 1.60
C LEU A 32 0.06 11.93 1.14
N MET A 33 -0.26 12.00 -0.15
CA MET A 33 -1.22 11.08 -0.75
C MET A 33 -0.55 9.72 -0.97
N ILE A 34 -1.18 8.66 -0.46
CA ILE A 34 -0.78 7.27 -0.69
C ILE A 34 -1.87 6.59 -1.50
N SER A 35 -1.50 5.86 -2.55
CA SER A 35 -2.40 5.04 -3.35
C SER A 35 -1.84 3.63 -3.55
N ALA A 36 -2.72 2.68 -3.87
CA ALA A 36 -2.36 1.32 -4.23
C ALA A 36 -3.50 0.71 -5.05
N ASP A 37 -3.16 -0.23 -5.91
CA ASP A 37 -4.13 -1.08 -6.61
C ASP A 37 -4.46 -2.26 -5.68
N ILE A 38 -5.75 -2.44 -5.37
CA ILE A 38 -6.23 -3.46 -4.43
C ILE A 38 -7.29 -4.30 -5.13
N LEU A 39 -6.97 -5.56 -5.37
CA LEU A 39 -7.81 -6.50 -6.09
C LEU A 39 -8.21 -7.65 -5.17
N LYS A 40 -9.50 -7.95 -5.07
CA LYS A 40 -10.03 -9.08 -4.31
C LYS A 40 -10.84 -9.97 -5.25
N GLU A 41 -10.78 -11.28 -5.05
CA GLU A 41 -11.66 -12.21 -5.76
C GLU A 41 -13.13 -12.07 -5.31
N GLY A 42 -14.07 -12.19 -6.25
CA GLY A 42 -15.51 -12.15 -6.01
C GLY A 42 -16.11 -10.75 -6.06
N HIS A 43 -17.30 -10.60 -5.48
CA HIS A 43 -18.11 -9.37 -5.60
C HIS A 43 -18.27 -8.60 -4.28
N ASP A 44 -17.59 -9.02 -3.21
CA ASP A 44 -17.68 -8.33 -1.93
C ASP A 44 -17.08 -6.93 -2.02
N VAL A 45 -17.68 -5.97 -1.32
CA VAL A 45 -17.13 -4.63 -1.18
C VAL A 45 -15.76 -4.70 -0.48
N THR A 46 -14.75 -4.10 -1.09
CA THR A 46 -13.39 -4.04 -0.55
C THR A 46 -13.15 -2.72 0.17
N ALA A 47 -12.49 -2.78 1.32
CA ALA A 47 -12.04 -1.62 2.08
C ALA A 47 -10.53 -1.72 2.35
N ALA A 48 -9.88 -0.57 2.50
CA ALA A 48 -8.44 -0.47 2.76
C ALA A 48 -8.15 0.54 3.86
N VAL A 49 -7.08 0.29 4.61
CA VAL A 49 -6.61 1.18 5.67
C VAL A 49 -5.11 1.43 5.51
N LEU A 50 -4.71 2.69 5.61
CA LEU A 50 -3.30 3.06 5.62
C LEU A 50 -2.74 2.86 7.04
N LYS A 51 -1.91 1.84 7.22
CA LYS A 51 -1.15 1.66 8.47
C LYS A 51 0.16 2.42 8.38
N TRP A 52 0.39 3.31 9.34
CA TRP A 52 1.61 4.10 9.42
C TRP A 52 2.07 4.25 10.87
N ARG A 53 3.34 4.64 11.04
CA ARG A 53 3.92 4.99 12.33
C ARG A 53 4.79 6.24 12.19
N PRO A 54 4.88 7.09 13.22
CA PRO A 54 5.91 8.12 13.26
C PRO A 54 7.30 7.46 13.21
N GLN A 55 8.27 8.20 12.69
CA GLN A 55 9.67 7.82 12.84
C GLN A 55 10.03 7.91 14.33
N GLY A 56 10.66 6.86 14.85
CA GLY A 56 11.30 6.80 16.17
C GLY A 56 12.79 6.77 16.00
#